data_AF-X1P0L0-F1
#
_entry.id   AF-X1P0L0-F1
#
_cell.length_a   1.000
_cell.length_b   1.000
_cell.length_c   1.000
_cell.angle_alpha   90.00
_cell.angle_beta   90.00
_cell.angle_gamma   90.00
#
_symmetry.space_group_name_H-M   'P 1'
#
loop_
_entity.id
_entity.type
_entity.pdbx_description
1 polymer ?
#
loop_
_entity_poly.entity_id
_entity_poly.type
_entity_poly.pdbx_seq_one_letter_code
_entity_poly.pdbx_strand_id
1 'polypeptide(L)'
;MITRIQELCRNLKPVLGKKVDRLWSVYLAESDPAGKADIEQTLELLAAKHLGTNYELDRSPFPPPAMKFAKSGDIRLGTISYANRRMYPFFLKSPRLKEHIL
;
A
#
# COMPACT_ATOMS: atom_id res chain seq x y z
N MET A 1 12.61 5.69 -16.68
CA MET A 1 11.86 6.37 -15.61
C MET A 1 10.39 6.03 -15.83
N ILE A 2 9.76 5.29 -14.90
CA ILE A 2 8.33 4.92 -15.04
C ILE A 2 7.51 6.18 -14.73
N THR A 3 6.54 6.51 -15.57
CA THR A 3 5.68 7.67 -15.34
C THR A 3 4.61 7.33 -14.29
N ARG A 4 4.24 8.29 -13.44
CA ARG A 4 3.24 8.16 -12.36
C ARG A 4 1.93 7.48 -12.83
N ILE A 5 1.53 7.72 -14.07
CA ILE A 5 0.32 7.16 -14.70
C ILE A 5 0.47 5.67 -14.99
N GLN A 6 1.66 5.22 -15.41
CA GLN A 6 1.93 3.79 -15.60
C GLN A 6 1.85 3.02 -14.29
N GLU A 7 2.26 3.63 -13.17
CA GLU A 7 2.11 3.04 -11.84
C GLU A 7 0.63 2.95 -11.41
N LEU A 8 -0.15 4.01 -11.65
CA LEU A 8 -1.60 4.01 -11.43
C LEU A 8 -2.29 2.90 -12.24
N CYS A 9 -1.97 2.78 -13.52
CA CYS A 9 -2.51 1.72 -14.37
C CYS A 9 -2.11 0.31 -13.88
N ARG A 10 -0.87 0.12 -13.41
CA ARG A 10 -0.43 -1.18 -12.83
C ARG A 10 -1.21 -1.53 -11.57
N ASN A 11 -1.44 -0.56 -10.69
CA ASN A 11 -2.17 -0.78 -9.45
C ASN A 11 -3.67 -1.02 -9.70
N LEU A 12 -4.25 -0.36 -10.71
CA LEU A 12 -5.66 -0.52 -11.09
C LEU A 12 -5.94 -1.81 -11.88
N LYS A 13 -4.94 -2.37 -12.57
CA LYS A 13 -5.07 -3.60 -13.39
C LYS A 13 -5.66 -4.81 -12.64
N PRO A 14 -5.22 -5.18 -11.42
CA PRO A 14 -5.83 -6.30 -10.69
C PRO A 14 -7.31 -6.06 -10.30
N VAL A 15 -7.76 -4.81 -10.22
CA VAL A 15 -9.13 -4.47 -9.80
C VAL A 15 -10.08 -4.29 -10.98
N LEU A 16 -9.62 -3.64 -12.05
CA LEU A 16 -10.46 -3.22 -13.19
C LEU A 16 -10.15 -3.99 -14.49
N GLY A 17 -9.07 -4.78 -14.52
CA GLY A 17 -8.68 -5.64 -15.64
C GLY A 17 -8.62 -4.90 -16.98
N LYS A 18 -9.29 -5.45 -18.00
CA LYS A 18 -9.28 -4.95 -19.38
C LYS A 18 -9.77 -3.50 -19.54
N LYS A 19 -10.50 -2.94 -18.56
CA LYS A 19 -10.96 -1.54 -18.60
C LYS A 19 -9.79 -0.56 -18.51
N VAL A 20 -8.75 -0.91 -17.75
CA VAL A 20 -7.54 -0.08 -17.59
C VAL A 20 -6.70 -0.14 -18.85
N ASP A 21 -6.59 -1.31 -19.49
CA ASP A 21 -5.87 -1.44 -20.76
C ASP A 21 -6.51 -0.53 -21.84
N ARG A 22 -7.85 -0.42 -21.87
CA ARG A 22 -8.57 0.50 -22.78
C ARG A 22 -8.29 1.96 -22.47
N LEU A 23 -8.33 2.37 -21.19
CA LEU A 23 -7.99 3.74 -20.77
C LEU A 23 -6.55 4.10 -21.11
N TRP A 24 -5.62 3.16 -20.94
CA TRP A 24 -4.23 3.33 -21.33
C TRP A 24 -4.06 3.51 -22.84
N SER A 25 -4.77 2.73 -23.67
CA SER A 25 -4.76 2.94 -25.12
C SER A 25 -5.30 4.30 -25.53
N VAL A 26 -6.35 4.80 -24.87
CA VAL A 26 -6.90 6.14 -25.15
C VAL A 26 -5.90 7.22 -24.73
N TYR A 27 -5.26 7.09 -23.57
CA TYR A 27 -4.22 8.01 -23.11
C TYR A 27 -3.02 8.11 -24.10
N LEU A 28 -2.63 6.98 -24.71
CA LEU A 28 -1.56 6.95 -25.70
C LEU A 28 -1.97 7.52 -27.06
N ALA A 29 -3.25 7.36 -27.44
CA ALA A 29 -3.78 7.90 -28.69
C ALA A 29 -4.06 9.41 -28.62
N GLU A 30 -4.31 9.93 -27.42
CA GLU A 30 -4.57 11.34 -27.20
C GLU A 30 -3.31 12.18 -27.47
N SER A 31 -3.47 13.28 -28.20
CA SER A 31 -2.38 14.20 -28.53
C SER A 31 -2.56 15.55 -27.83
N ASP A 32 -3.79 15.88 -27.41
CA ASP A 32 -4.10 17.09 -26.67
C ASP A 32 -3.67 16.97 -25.19
N PRO A 33 -2.83 17.89 -24.68
CA PRO A 33 -2.51 17.96 -23.26
C PRO A 33 -3.74 18.06 -22.34
N ALA A 34 -4.81 18.75 -22.76
CA ALA A 34 -6.02 18.87 -21.97
C ALA A 34 -6.75 17.52 -21.86
N GLY A 35 -6.91 16.82 -22.97
CA GLY A 35 -7.50 15.48 -22.99
C GLY A 35 -6.69 14.46 -22.18
N LYS A 36 -5.36 14.56 -22.18
CA LYS A 36 -4.52 13.74 -21.30
C LYS A 36 -4.76 14.03 -19.83
N ALA A 37 -4.84 15.29 -19.43
CA ALA A 37 -5.10 15.69 -18.06
C ALA A 37 -6.45 15.15 -17.54
N ASP A 38 -7.49 15.16 -18.38
CA ASP A 38 -8.81 14.61 -18.03
C ASP A 38 -8.75 13.09 -17.78
N ILE A 39 -7.98 12.36 -18.60
CA ILE A 39 -7.79 10.91 -18.44
C ILE A 39 -6.98 10.61 -17.17
N GLU A 40 -5.95 11.42 -16.89
CA GLU A 40 -5.15 11.32 -15.66
C GLU A 40 -6.01 11.52 -14.41
N GLN A 41 -6.80 12.59 -14.37
CA GLN A 41 -7.70 12.87 -13.26
C GLN A 41 -8.73 11.76 -13.06
N THR A 42 -9.23 11.20 -14.15
CA THR A 42 -10.14 10.05 -14.11
C THR A 42 -9.47 8.81 -13.52
N LEU A 43 -8.22 8.51 -13.90
CA LEU A 43 -7.44 7.41 -13.35
C LEU A 43 -7.15 7.60 -11.85
N GLU A 44 -6.86 8.83 -11.42
CA GLU A 44 -6.67 9.16 -10.01
C GLU A 44 -7.95 8.94 -9.19
N LEU A 45 -9.10 9.37 -9.70
CA LEU A 45 -10.41 9.13 -9.04
C LEU A 45 -10.73 7.63 -8.95
N LEU A 46 -10.45 6.87 -10.00
CA LEU A 46 -10.63 5.41 -9.99
C LEU A 46 -9.69 4.74 -8.98
N ALA A 47 -8.44 5.21 -8.89
CA ALA A 47 -7.48 4.73 -7.91
C ALA A 47 -7.97 5.02 -6.48
N ALA A 48 -8.40 6.25 -6.19
CA ALA A 48 -8.94 6.61 -4.88
C ALA A 48 -10.16 5.75 -4.50
N LYS A 49 -11.07 5.51 -5.46
CA LYS A 49 -12.28 4.71 -5.23
C LYS A 49 -12.00 3.24 -4.98
N HIS A 50 -11.06 2.65 -5.73
CA HIS A 50 -10.87 1.20 -5.79
C HIS A 50 -9.70 0.68 -4.97
N LEU A 51 -8.65 1.48 -4.80
CA LEU A 51 -7.46 1.09 -4.04
C LEU A 51 -7.54 1.53 -2.58
N GLY A 52 -8.60 2.25 -2.19
CA GLY A 52 -8.77 2.73 -0.83
C GLY A 52 -7.67 3.69 -0.39
N THR A 53 -6.98 4.31 -1.36
CA THR A 53 -6.03 5.42 -1.15
C THR A 53 -6.81 6.65 -0.73
N ASN A 54 -7.34 6.61 0.49
CA ASN A 54 -7.81 7.78 1.20
C ASN A 54 -6.59 8.53 1.74
N TYR A 55 -6.74 9.80 2.12
CA TYR A 55 -5.70 10.57 2.81
C TYR A 55 -5.26 9.94 4.16
N GLU A 56 -5.96 8.91 4.62
CA GLU A 56 -5.68 8.18 5.83
C GLU A 56 -4.42 7.30 5.65
N LEU A 57 -3.40 7.61 6.44
CA LEU A 57 -2.17 6.83 6.54
C LEU A 57 -2.46 5.35 6.81
N ASP A 58 -2.09 4.54 5.82
CA ASP A 58 -1.60 3.18 5.94
C ASP A 58 -2.38 2.27 6.91
N ARG A 59 -3.47 1.68 6.41
CA ARG A 59 -3.91 0.39 6.95
C ARG A 59 -2.90 -0.63 6.46
N SER A 60 -1.86 -0.88 7.26
CA SER A 60 -0.91 -1.95 6.98
C SER A 60 -1.69 -3.21 6.59
N PRO A 61 -1.58 -3.69 5.34
CA PRO A 61 -2.40 -4.80 4.84
C PRO A 61 -2.03 -6.12 5.51
N PHE A 62 -0.95 -6.13 6.29
CA PHE A 62 -0.45 -7.30 6.97
C PHE A 62 -1.21 -7.55 8.27
N PRO A 63 -1.68 -8.78 8.50
CA PRO A 63 -2.28 -9.13 9.78
C PRO A 63 -1.25 -8.95 10.91
N PRO A 64 -1.70 -8.62 12.13
CA PRO A 64 -0.80 -8.51 13.26
C PRO A 64 -0.11 -9.87 13.52
N PRO A 65 1.16 -9.87 13.95
CA PRO A 65 1.91 -11.09 14.20
C PRO A 65 1.27 -11.89 15.33
N ALA A 66 1.16 -13.22 15.22
CA ALA A 66 0.46 -14.05 16.20
C ALA A 66 0.91 -13.79 17.67
N MET A 67 -0.04 -13.82 18.61
CA MET A 67 0.23 -13.50 20.03
C MET A 67 1.37 -14.35 20.63
N LYS A 68 1.42 -15.65 20.32
CA LYS A 68 2.48 -16.55 20.78
C LYS A 68 3.87 -16.07 20.33
N PHE A 69 3.97 -15.61 19.08
CA PHE A 69 5.22 -15.07 18.54
C PHE A 69 5.58 -13.75 19.22
N ALA A 70 4.64 -12.81 19.30
CA ALA A 70 4.87 -11.48 19.88
C ALA A 70 5.27 -11.52 21.36
N LYS A 71 4.83 -12.53 22.12
CA LYS A 71 5.17 -12.70 23.54
C LYS A 71 6.38 -13.62 23.79
N SER A 72 7.01 -14.16 22.74
CA SER A 72 8.09 -15.16 22.89
C SER A 72 9.49 -14.59 23.13
N GLY A 73 9.62 -13.26 23.25
CA GLY A 73 10.89 -12.58 23.47
C GLY A 73 11.11 -12.16 24.93
N ASP A 74 12.33 -11.73 25.20
CA ASP A 74 12.80 -11.36 26.55
C ASP A 74 12.72 -9.84 26.78
N ILE A 75 12.79 -9.05 25.71
CA ILE A 75 12.90 -7.59 25.76
C ILE A 75 11.60 -6.98 25.26
N ARG A 76 10.84 -6.29 26.13
CA ARG A 76 9.62 -5.60 25.72
C ARG A 76 9.97 -4.34 24.91
N LEU A 77 9.49 -4.29 23.66
CA LEU A 77 9.67 -3.13 22.79
C LEU A 77 8.49 -2.16 22.80
N GLY A 78 7.28 -2.69 22.94
CA GLY A 78 6.08 -1.85 22.83
C GLY A 78 4.78 -2.64 22.85
N THR A 79 3.74 -2.06 22.28
CA THR A 79 2.40 -2.67 22.16
C THR A 79 1.98 -2.65 20.70
N ILE A 80 1.51 -3.80 20.20
CA ILE A 80 1.00 -3.89 18.82
C ILE A 80 -0.31 -3.12 18.73
N SER A 81 -0.41 -2.26 17.72
CA SER A 81 -1.65 -1.60 17.32
C SER A 81 -2.03 -2.09 15.94
N TYR A 82 -3.28 -2.51 15.76
CA TYR A 82 -3.81 -2.92 14.46
C TYR A 82 -5.21 -2.34 14.29
N ALA A 83 -5.48 -1.70 13.16
CA ALA A 83 -6.75 -1.00 12.89
C ALA A 83 -7.20 -0.07 14.05
N ASN A 84 -6.27 0.75 14.56
CA ASN A 84 -6.47 1.64 15.72
C ASN A 84 -6.87 0.95 17.04
N ARG A 85 -6.75 -0.37 17.15
CA ARG A 85 -6.96 -1.12 18.39
C ARG A 85 -5.62 -1.55 18.97
N ARG A 86 -5.36 -1.17 20.22
CA ARG A 86 -4.24 -1.73 20.99
C ARG A 86 -4.52 -3.21 21.27
N MET A 87 -3.56 -4.05 20.96
CA MET A 87 -3.62 -5.49 21.19
C MET A 87 -2.69 -5.87 22.36
N TYR A 88 -1.69 -6.71 22.12
CA TYR A 88 -0.78 -7.23 23.14
C TYR A 88 0.61 -6.60 23.05
N PRO A 89 1.41 -6.68 24.13
CA PRO A 89 2.80 -6.28 24.11
C PRO A 89 3.62 -7.11 23.11
N PHE A 90 4.62 -6.46 22.51
CA PHE A 90 5.59 -7.07 21.61
C PHE A 90 6.96 -7.17 22.28
N PHE A 91 7.57 -8.34 22.17
CA PHE A 91 8.86 -8.67 22.75
C PHE A 91 9.84 -9.14 21.67
N LEU A 92 11.10 -8.76 21.85
CA LEU A 92 12.23 -9.16 21.03
C LEU A 92 13.04 -10.25 21.75
N LYS A 93 13.49 -11.25 20.99
CA LYS A 93 14.37 -12.30 21.51
C LYS A 93 15.81 -11.78 21.60
N SER A 94 16.40 -11.87 22.78
CA SER A 94 17.77 -11.39 23.05
C SER A 94 18.87 -12.05 22.19
N PRO A 95 18.82 -13.35 21.81
CA PRO A 95 19.96 -14.03 21.17
C PRO A 95 20.44 -13.43 19.85
N ARG A 96 19.55 -12.77 19.09
CA ARG A 96 19.88 -12.19 17.78
C ARG A 96 20.09 -10.68 17.82
N LEU A 97 19.91 -10.05 18.99
CA LEU A 97 20.04 -8.59 19.09
C LEU A 97 21.46 -8.13 18.74
N LYS A 98 22.46 -8.90 19.17
CA LYS A 98 23.88 -8.68 18.83
C LYS A 98 24.17 -8.69 17.33
N GLU A 99 23.36 -9.37 16.51
CA GLU A 99 23.52 -9.41 15.04
C GLU A 99 23.06 -8.12 14.36
N HIS A 100 22.36 -7.23 15.07
CA HIS A 100 21.71 -6.04 14.51
C HIS A 100 22.21 -4.71 15.11
N ILE A 101 22.94 -4.76 16.23
CA ILE A 101 23.45 -3.57 16.94
C ILE A 101 24.97 -3.40 16.80
N LEU A 102 25.69 -4.47 16.43
CA LEU A 102 27.14 -4.46 16.23
C LEU A 102 27.50 -4.42 14.74
#